data_AF-A0A6A6IWH0-F1
#
_entry.id   AF-A0A6A6IWH0-F1
#
_cell.length_a   1.000
_cell.length_b   1.000
_cell.length_c   1.000
_cell.angle_alpha   90.00
_cell.angle_beta   90.00
_cell.angle_gamma   90.00
#
_symmetry.space_group_name_H-M   'P 1'
#
loop_
_entity.id
_entity.type
_entity.pdbx_description
1 polymer ?
#
loop_
_entity_poly.entity_id
_entity_poly.type
_entity_poly.pdbx_seq_one_letter_code
_entity_poly.pdbx_strand_id
1 'polypeptide(L)'
;MADQARTQVAVAPKDIQHQRSWLTLILKALVAVITAPYRRTFKLYTWAPISAIRAAGGDRKALIPLARDFKVDKYAELQSVQVAASFCTGATLSTLPWSRDQNTIWVADALWFSSLACAIWAVITSIQMKSILDDLPSKEQMNSMLPEYEIKRMRRTILRYKKTPGIEHWIMLFIWQFPSMTMSYAWATFIAALTMYICTPFIEHNRWGRSHKIAIVYLAVGGMGLITYILSSVFVYVGEKDFERSVANTRVNTDEAEAGISPHPTRQAEARSAQQGATKAGDPIQTARARVLPGGDPSNESRKESDRSGRSKRQLLI
;
A
#
# COMPACT_ATOMS: atom_id res chain seq x y z
N MET A 1 53.29 -13.61 -49.35
CA MET A 1 53.01 -14.18 -48.03
C MET A 1 53.12 -13.06 -47.01
N ALA A 2 51.99 -12.43 -46.68
CA ALA A 2 51.92 -11.31 -45.77
C ALA A 2 51.08 -11.76 -44.56
N ASP A 3 51.73 -11.83 -43.40
CA ASP A 3 51.14 -12.23 -42.13
C ASP A 3 50.19 -11.14 -41.62
N GLN A 4 48.89 -11.46 -41.57
CA GLN A 4 47.90 -10.69 -40.84
C GLN A 4 47.96 -11.06 -39.35
N ALA A 5 48.73 -10.30 -38.58
CA ALA A 5 48.67 -10.32 -37.12
C ALA A 5 47.34 -9.71 -36.65
N ARG A 6 46.37 -10.56 -36.32
CA ARG A 6 45.15 -10.17 -35.57
C ARG A 6 45.53 -9.85 -34.13
N THR A 7 45.57 -8.56 -33.80
CA THR A 7 45.61 -8.06 -32.43
C THR A 7 44.25 -8.34 -31.77
N GLN A 8 44.13 -9.45 -31.04
CA GLN A 8 43.01 -9.67 -30.12
C GLN A 8 43.19 -8.72 -28.93
N VAL A 9 42.41 -7.65 -28.90
CA VAL A 9 42.28 -6.78 -27.73
C VAL A 9 41.54 -7.58 -26.65
N ALA A 10 42.28 -8.08 -25.67
CA ALA A 10 41.73 -8.71 -24.49
C ALA A 10 40.96 -7.68 -23.66
N VAL A 11 39.63 -7.69 -23.76
CA VAL A 11 38.76 -6.89 -22.91
C VAL A 11 38.95 -7.35 -21.45
N ALA A 12 39.44 -6.44 -20.61
CA ALA A 12 39.84 -6.76 -19.24
C ALA A 12 38.61 -7.16 -18.38
N PRO A 13 38.71 -8.21 -17.55
CA PRO A 13 37.59 -8.74 -16.76
C PRO A 13 37.04 -7.77 -15.69
N LYS A 14 37.75 -6.69 -15.36
CA LYS A 14 37.33 -5.69 -14.36
C LYS A 14 36.16 -4.81 -14.84
N ASP A 15 36.09 -4.51 -16.14
CA ASP A 15 35.03 -3.65 -16.68
C ASP A 15 33.68 -4.37 -16.69
N ILE A 16 33.68 -5.68 -16.92
CA ILE A 16 32.47 -6.52 -16.93
C ILE A 16 31.86 -6.59 -15.51
N GLN A 17 32.69 -6.64 -14.46
CA GLN A 17 32.21 -6.71 -13.08
C GLN A 17 31.62 -5.38 -12.60
N HIS A 18 32.22 -4.25 -12.98
CA HIS A 18 31.70 -2.92 -12.62
C HIS A 18 30.38 -2.62 -13.35
N GLN A 19 30.28 -2.96 -14.63
CA GLN A 19 29.06 -2.81 -15.42
C GLN A 19 27.90 -3.65 -14.88
N ARG A 20 28.16 -4.89 -14.44
CA ARG A 20 27.15 -5.76 -13.79
C ARG A 20 26.70 -5.23 -12.43
N SER A 21 27.58 -4.57 -11.68
CA SER A 21 27.23 -3.89 -10.42
C SER A 21 26.35 -2.65 -10.66
N TRP A 22 26.65 -1.85 -11.67
CA TRP A 22 25.83 -0.69 -12.02
C TRP A 22 24.45 -1.08 -12.53
N LEU A 23 24.36 -2.08 -13.40
CA LEU A 23 23.07 -2.58 -13.89
C LEU A 23 22.20 -3.12 -12.75
N THR A 24 22.80 -3.83 -11.78
CA THR A 24 22.05 -4.33 -10.62
C THR A 24 21.61 -3.21 -9.68
N LEU A 25 22.40 -2.15 -9.52
CA LEU A 25 22.00 -0.96 -8.76
C LEU A 25 20.88 -0.19 -9.45
N ILE A 26 20.98 0.05 -10.76
CA ILE A 26 19.95 0.72 -11.56
C ILE A 26 18.66 -0.10 -11.53
N LEU A 27 18.75 -1.42 -11.73
CA LEU A 27 17.58 -2.30 -11.68
C LEU A 27 16.92 -2.26 -10.30
N LYS A 28 17.70 -2.29 -9.20
CA LYS A 28 17.17 -2.17 -7.84
C LYS A 28 16.52 -0.81 -7.60
N ALA A 29 17.12 0.27 -8.08
CA ALA A 29 16.56 1.61 -7.99
C ALA A 29 15.25 1.73 -8.79
N LEU A 30 15.22 1.18 -10.00
CA LEU A 30 14.06 1.18 -10.88
C LEU A 30 12.91 0.34 -10.29
N VAL A 31 13.21 -0.85 -9.77
CA VAL A 31 12.25 -1.66 -9.02
C VAL A 31 11.77 -0.91 -7.78
N ALA A 32 12.66 -0.23 -7.05
CA ALA A 32 12.28 0.56 -5.88
C ALA A 32 11.37 1.73 -6.26
N VAL A 33 11.62 2.42 -7.37
CA VAL A 33 10.79 3.53 -7.86
C VAL A 33 9.43 3.03 -8.35
N ILE A 34 9.39 1.93 -9.12
CA ILE A 34 8.15 1.35 -9.63
C ILE A 34 7.30 0.77 -8.50
N THR A 35 7.93 0.21 -7.47
CA THR A 35 7.23 -0.39 -6.32
C THR A 35 6.94 0.62 -5.21
N ALA A 36 7.67 1.74 -5.13
CA ALA A 36 7.53 2.75 -4.08
C ALA A 36 6.07 3.20 -3.84
N PRO A 37 5.25 3.47 -4.88
CA PRO A 37 3.90 3.97 -4.68
C PRO A 37 3.00 3.03 -3.88
N TYR A 38 3.22 1.72 -3.98
CA TYR A 38 2.39 0.72 -3.32
C TYR A 38 3.14 -0.12 -2.28
N ARG A 39 4.47 0.02 -2.15
CA ARG A 39 5.28 -0.79 -1.21
C ARG A 39 4.83 -0.61 0.23
N ARG A 40 4.53 0.62 0.63
CA ARG A 40 4.02 0.92 1.98
C ARG A 40 2.62 0.35 2.16
N THR A 41 1.75 0.58 1.19
CA THR A 41 0.37 0.09 1.21
C THR A 41 0.34 -1.43 1.31
N PHE A 42 1.19 -2.11 0.54
CA PHE A 42 1.42 -3.54 0.60
C PHE A 42 1.82 -4.01 2.00
N LYS A 43 2.81 -3.35 2.61
CA LYS A 43 3.32 -3.72 3.93
C LYS A 43 2.25 -3.52 5.02
N LEU A 44 1.61 -2.36 5.05
CA LEU A 44 0.70 -1.95 6.13
C LEU A 44 -0.68 -2.59 6.02
N TYR A 45 -1.29 -2.61 4.83
CA TYR A 45 -2.68 -3.05 4.66
C TYR A 45 -2.83 -4.51 4.27
N THR A 46 -1.74 -5.21 3.95
CA THR A 46 -1.83 -6.60 3.48
C THR A 46 -0.83 -7.51 4.17
N TRP A 47 0.48 -7.26 4.07
CA TRP A 47 1.47 -8.16 4.65
C TRP A 47 1.38 -8.25 6.18
N ALA A 48 1.46 -7.12 6.88
CA ALA A 48 1.48 -7.10 8.34
C ALA A 48 0.18 -7.67 8.96
N PRO A 49 -1.04 -7.30 8.51
CA PRO A 49 -2.28 -7.87 9.02
C PRO A 49 -2.39 -9.38 8.75
N ILE A 50 -2.04 -9.83 7.55
CA ILE A 50 -2.09 -11.27 7.20
C ILE A 50 -1.10 -12.07 8.03
N SER A 51 0.09 -11.51 8.27
CA SER A 51 1.09 -12.13 9.15
C SER A 51 0.58 -12.22 10.59
N ALA A 52 -0.03 -11.16 11.12
CA ALA A 52 -0.61 -11.14 12.46
C ALA A 52 -1.76 -12.14 12.63
N ILE A 53 -2.69 -12.19 11.65
CA ILE A 53 -3.81 -13.14 11.62
C ILE A 53 -3.28 -14.58 11.56
N ARG A 54 -2.17 -14.82 10.85
CA ARG A 54 -1.52 -16.14 10.82
C ARG A 54 -0.86 -16.48 12.16
N ALA A 55 -0.19 -15.51 12.80
CA ALA A 55 0.45 -15.68 14.10
C ALA A 55 -0.56 -15.96 15.22
N ALA A 56 -1.75 -15.34 15.16
CA ALA A 56 -2.85 -15.62 16.09
C ALA A 56 -3.34 -17.08 16.01
N GLY A 57 -3.08 -17.78 14.89
CA GLY A 57 -3.33 -19.20 14.77
C GLY A 57 -4.80 -19.58 14.96
N GLY A 58 -5.08 -20.35 16.01
CA GLY A 58 -6.43 -20.78 16.41
C GLY A 58 -7.02 -19.97 17.56
N ASP A 59 -6.30 -18.99 18.12
CA ASP A 59 -6.79 -18.22 19.25
C ASP A 59 -7.89 -17.25 18.80
N ARG A 60 -9.12 -17.57 19.20
CA ARG A 60 -10.32 -16.81 18.90
C ARG A 60 -10.27 -15.38 19.41
N LYS A 61 -9.68 -15.16 20.60
CA LYS A 61 -9.67 -13.84 21.24
C LYS A 61 -8.73 -12.88 20.51
N ALA A 62 -7.64 -13.38 19.94
CA ALA A 62 -6.72 -12.61 19.12
C ALA A 62 -7.19 -12.47 17.65
N LEU A 63 -7.79 -13.53 17.09
CA LEU A 63 -8.15 -13.57 15.66
C LEU A 63 -9.31 -12.63 15.29
N ILE A 64 -10.34 -12.55 16.13
CA ILE A 64 -11.52 -11.71 15.88
C ILE A 64 -11.16 -10.22 15.72
N PRO A 65 -10.44 -9.58 16.67
CA PRO A 65 -10.09 -8.16 16.52
C PRO A 65 -9.16 -7.92 15.33
N LEU A 66 -8.19 -8.81 15.08
CA LEU A 66 -7.28 -8.68 13.93
C LEU A 66 -8.02 -8.76 12.58
N ALA A 67 -9.00 -9.66 12.46
CA ALA A 67 -9.80 -9.78 11.25
C ALA A 67 -10.76 -8.59 11.06
N ARG A 68 -11.28 -8.03 12.18
CA ARG A 68 -12.10 -6.82 12.18
C ARG A 68 -11.30 -5.62 11.65
N ASP A 69 -10.11 -5.40 12.21
CA ASP A 69 -9.20 -4.33 11.80
C ASP A 69 -8.83 -4.50 10.32
N PHE A 70 -8.42 -5.71 9.92
CA PHE A 70 -8.11 -6.01 8.52
C PHE A 70 -9.27 -5.67 7.57
N LYS A 71 -10.50 -6.07 7.91
CA LYS A 71 -11.68 -5.77 7.09
C LYS A 71 -11.88 -4.26 6.94
N VAL A 72 -11.84 -3.51 8.05
CA VAL A 72 -12.06 -2.05 8.05
C VAL A 72 -10.98 -1.35 7.23
N ASP A 73 -9.73 -1.66 7.51
CA ASP A 73 -8.58 -1.04 6.85
C ASP A 73 -8.56 -1.36 5.35
N LYS A 74 -8.83 -2.62 4.99
CA LYS A 74 -8.84 -3.05 3.59
C LYS A 74 -10.02 -2.47 2.83
N TYR A 75 -11.17 -2.29 3.47
CA TYR A 75 -12.33 -1.65 2.85
C TYR A 75 -12.03 -0.18 2.52
N ALA A 76 -11.42 0.54 3.46
CA ALA A 76 -11.01 1.93 3.28
C ALA A 76 -9.97 2.07 2.15
N GLU A 77 -8.96 1.19 2.11
CA GLU A 77 -7.98 1.12 1.01
C GLU A 77 -8.71 0.94 -0.33
N LEU A 78 -9.56 -0.08 -0.46
CA LEU A 78 -10.28 -0.34 -1.71
C LEU A 78 -11.20 0.80 -2.13
N GLN A 79 -11.74 1.57 -1.18
CA GLN A 79 -12.57 2.74 -1.48
C GLN A 79 -11.70 3.87 -2.03
N SER A 80 -10.55 4.12 -1.43
CA SER A 80 -9.59 5.10 -1.95
C SER A 80 -9.10 4.72 -3.35
N VAL A 81 -8.83 3.43 -3.60
CA VAL A 81 -8.42 2.91 -4.91
C VAL A 81 -9.49 3.15 -5.97
N GLN A 82 -10.77 2.87 -5.66
CA GLN A 82 -11.88 3.12 -6.59
C GLN A 82 -12.01 4.60 -6.94
N VAL A 83 -11.98 5.48 -5.93
CA VAL A 83 -12.09 6.93 -6.15
C VAL A 83 -10.93 7.42 -7.02
N ALA A 84 -9.69 7.02 -6.68
CA ALA A 84 -8.51 7.42 -7.42
C ALA A 84 -8.48 6.87 -8.86
N ALA A 85 -8.89 5.62 -9.07
CA ALA A 85 -8.95 5.00 -10.39
C ALA A 85 -10.07 5.60 -11.25
N SER A 86 -11.23 5.93 -10.68
CA SER A 86 -12.30 6.65 -11.38
C SER A 86 -11.87 8.05 -11.80
N PHE A 87 -11.13 8.76 -10.93
CA PHE A 87 -10.56 10.05 -11.28
C PHE A 87 -9.54 9.93 -12.43
N CYS A 88 -8.63 8.95 -12.36
CA CYS A 88 -7.66 8.67 -13.43
C CYS A 88 -8.35 8.31 -14.75
N THR A 89 -9.45 7.56 -14.68
CA THR A 89 -10.30 7.24 -15.84
C THR A 89 -10.87 8.51 -16.45
N GLY A 90 -11.48 9.38 -15.64
CA GLY A 90 -12.01 10.66 -16.09
C GLY A 90 -10.94 11.55 -16.73
N ALA A 91 -9.79 11.69 -16.08
CA ALA A 91 -8.65 12.44 -16.60
C ALA A 91 -8.18 11.87 -17.95
N THR A 92 -8.00 10.54 -18.05
CA THR A 92 -7.57 9.89 -19.29
C THR A 92 -8.58 10.09 -20.43
N LEU A 93 -9.89 9.96 -20.15
CA LEU A 93 -10.93 10.17 -21.14
C LEU A 93 -10.99 11.63 -21.63
N SER A 94 -10.74 12.60 -20.74
CA SER A 94 -10.66 14.02 -21.10
C SER A 94 -9.45 14.36 -21.97
N THR A 95 -8.36 13.57 -21.89
CA THR A 95 -7.16 13.78 -22.71
C THR A 95 -7.18 13.01 -24.03
N LEU A 96 -8.09 12.04 -24.23
CA LEU A 96 -8.20 11.30 -25.50
C LEU A 96 -8.42 12.18 -26.75
N PRO A 97 -9.14 13.31 -26.71
CA PRO A 97 -9.21 14.19 -27.88
C PRO A 97 -7.84 14.71 -28.33
N TRP A 98 -6.87 14.83 -27.41
CA TRP A 98 -5.52 15.31 -27.72
C TRP A 98 -4.70 14.28 -28.50
N SER A 99 -5.02 12.99 -28.39
CA SER A 99 -4.34 11.93 -29.16
C SER A 99 -4.75 11.89 -30.63
N ARG A 100 -5.79 12.65 -31.03
CA ARG A 100 -6.25 12.70 -32.42
C ARG A 100 -5.46 13.66 -33.30
N ASP A 101 -4.57 14.47 -32.71
CA ASP A 101 -3.68 15.34 -33.46
C ASP A 101 -2.55 14.52 -34.11
N GLN A 102 -2.31 14.74 -35.40
CA GLN A 102 -1.42 13.93 -36.26
C GLN A 102 0.07 13.95 -35.87
N ASN A 103 0.48 14.84 -34.96
CA ASN A 103 1.88 14.97 -34.51
C ASN A 103 2.12 14.30 -33.14
N THR A 104 1.23 13.40 -32.71
CA THR A 104 1.39 12.71 -31.43
C THR A 104 2.22 11.45 -31.60
N ILE A 105 3.24 11.28 -30.76
CA ILE A 105 4.06 10.06 -30.74
C ILE A 105 3.17 8.90 -30.29
N TRP A 106 3.14 7.81 -31.07
CA TRP A 106 2.33 6.61 -30.79
C TRP A 106 2.49 6.05 -29.36
N VAL A 107 3.66 6.26 -28.74
CA VAL A 107 3.97 5.84 -27.37
C VAL A 107 3.05 6.54 -26.37
N ALA A 108 2.75 7.83 -26.57
CA ALA A 108 1.85 8.58 -25.70
C ALA A 108 0.43 7.97 -25.75
N ASP A 109 -0.05 7.62 -26.94
CA ASP A 109 -1.37 7.00 -27.12
C ASP A 109 -1.43 5.61 -26.48
N ALA A 110 -0.40 4.79 -26.68
CA ALA A 110 -0.30 3.47 -26.05
C ALA A 110 -0.33 3.59 -24.51
N LEU A 111 0.36 4.59 -23.96
CA LEU A 111 0.36 4.85 -22.52
C LEU A 111 -0.99 5.39 -22.02
N TRP A 112 -1.73 6.20 -22.80
CA TRP A 112 -3.10 6.60 -22.46
C TRP A 112 -4.06 5.42 -22.38
N PHE A 113 -4.05 4.55 -23.39
CA PHE A 113 -4.88 3.35 -23.37
C PHE A 113 -4.47 2.37 -22.26
N SER A 114 -3.16 2.26 -21.97
CA SER A 114 -2.67 1.47 -20.84
C SER A 114 -3.16 2.02 -19.51
N SER A 115 -3.11 3.35 -19.31
CA SER A 115 -3.66 4.03 -18.13
C SER A 115 -5.13 3.71 -17.95
N LEU A 116 -5.92 3.86 -19.02
CA LEU A 116 -7.35 3.60 -19.01
C LEU A 116 -7.66 2.14 -18.65
N ALA A 117 -6.97 1.19 -19.30
CA ALA A 117 -7.14 -0.23 -19.03
C ALA A 117 -6.78 -0.57 -17.57
N CYS A 118 -5.65 -0.07 -17.06
CA CYS A 118 -5.24 -0.27 -15.67
C CYS A 118 -6.25 0.32 -14.68
N ALA A 119 -6.80 1.51 -14.95
CA ALA A 119 -7.79 2.16 -14.10
C ALA A 119 -9.10 1.36 -14.05
N ILE A 120 -9.59 0.88 -15.21
CA ILE A 120 -10.78 0.03 -15.29
C ILE A 120 -10.57 -1.27 -14.50
N TRP A 121 -9.44 -1.95 -14.70
CA TRP A 121 -9.11 -3.16 -13.94
C TRP A 121 -9.01 -2.91 -12.44
N ALA A 122 -8.45 -1.77 -12.01
CA ALA A 122 -8.40 -1.41 -10.59
C ALA A 122 -9.81 -1.24 -9.99
N VAL A 123 -10.74 -0.61 -10.71
CA VAL A 123 -12.14 -0.47 -10.26
C VAL A 123 -12.83 -1.82 -10.18
N ILE A 124 -12.79 -2.62 -11.25
CA ILE A 124 -13.45 -3.94 -11.32
C ILE A 124 -12.96 -4.85 -10.19
N THR A 125 -11.64 -4.97 -10.05
CA THR A 125 -11.05 -5.84 -9.02
C THR A 125 -11.26 -5.32 -7.61
N SER A 126 -11.35 -4.00 -7.42
CA SER A 126 -11.75 -3.43 -6.12
C SER A 126 -13.18 -3.77 -5.74
N ILE A 127 -14.12 -3.74 -6.70
CA ILE A 127 -15.52 -4.14 -6.47
C ILE A 127 -15.59 -5.62 -6.08
N GLN A 128 -14.92 -6.48 -6.85
CA GLN A 128 -14.89 -7.92 -6.57
C GLN A 128 -14.31 -8.22 -5.17
N MET A 129 -13.24 -7.51 -4.79
CA MET A 129 -12.62 -7.71 -3.48
C MET A 129 -13.45 -7.15 -2.33
N LYS A 130 -14.17 -6.04 -2.53
CA LYS A 130 -15.15 -5.54 -1.57
C LYS A 130 -16.27 -6.55 -1.34
N SER A 131 -16.81 -7.14 -2.40
CA SER A 131 -17.83 -8.18 -2.31
C SER A 131 -17.38 -9.37 -1.45
N ILE A 132 -16.12 -9.81 -1.59
CA ILE A 132 -15.52 -10.85 -0.74
C ILE A 132 -15.42 -10.42 0.75
N LEU A 133 -15.18 -9.13 1.02
CA LEU A 133 -15.12 -8.58 2.37
C LEU A 133 -16.52 -8.38 2.97
N ASP A 134 -17.52 -8.06 2.16
CA ASP A 134 -18.92 -7.91 2.57
C ASP A 134 -19.52 -9.23 3.02
N ASP A 135 -19.04 -10.34 2.44
CA ASP A 135 -19.35 -11.72 2.82
C ASP A 135 -18.86 -12.11 4.24
N LEU A 136 -17.98 -11.30 4.84
CA LEU A 136 -17.53 -11.49 6.22
C LEU A 136 -18.54 -10.89 7.21
N PRO A 137 -18.68 -11.45 8.42
CA PRO A 137 -19.60 -10.92 9.43
C PRO A 137 -19.37 -9.42 9.67
N SER A 138 -20.45 -8.70 9.96
CA SER A 138 -20.40 -7.25 10.15
C SER A 138 -19.60 -6.87 11.41
N LYS A 139 -19.19 -5.60 11.49
CA LYS A 139 -18.44 -5.07 12.65
C LYS A 139 -19.18 -5.29 13.97
N GLU A 140 -20.50 -5.35 13.94
CA GLU A 140 -21.41 -5.54 15.08
C GLU A 140 -21.63 -7.02 15.42
N GLN A 141 -21.53 -7.89 14.42
CA GLN A 141 -21.61 -9.35 14.58
C GLN A 141 -20.29 -9.97 15.05
N MET A 142 -19.17 -9.26 14.89
CA MET A 142 -17.85 -9.67 15.39
C MET A 142 -17.70 -9.53 16.91
N ASN A 143 -18.54 -10.22 17.69
CA ASN A 143 -18.42 -10.36 19.15
C ASN A 143 -17.74 -11.68 19.53
N SER A 144 -17.24 -11.78 20.75
CA SER A 144 -16.58 -13.00 21.29
C SER A 144 -17.43 -14.28 21.28
N MET A 145 -18.69 -14.20 20.82
CA MET A 145 -19.64 -15.32 20.67
C MET A 145 -19.80 -15.84 19.21
N LEU A 146 -19.03 -15.40 18.20
CA LEU A 146 -19.16 -15.98 16.84
C LEU A 146 -19.04 -17.52 16.81
N PRO A 147 -19.94 -18.24 16.13
CA PRO A 147 -19.80 -19.67 15.91
C PRO A 147 -18.45 -20.04 15.28
N GLU A 148 -17.91 -21.19 15.67
CA GLU A 148 -16.59 -21.65 15.21
C GLU A 148 -16.54 -21.87 13.68
N TYR A 149 -17.69 -22.18 13.06
CA TYR A 149 -17.81 -22.28 11.61
C TYR A 149 -17.59 -20.92 10.91
N GLU A 150 -18.02 -19.81 11.51
CA GLU A 150 -17.85 -18.46 10.95
C GLU A 150 -16.41 -18.00 11.07
N ILE A 151 -15.76 -18.31 12.19
CA ILE A 151 -14.34 -18.03 12.40
C ILE A 151 -13.51 -18.80 11.37
N LYS A 152 -13.85 -20.08 11.13
CA LYS A 152 -13.19 -20.90 10.11
C LYS A 152 -13.45 -20.39 8.69
N ARG A 153 -14.67 -19.92 8.39
CA ARG A 153 -15.02 -19.29 7.10
C ARG A 153 -14.22 -18.01 6.91
N MET A 154 -14.26 -17.08 7.87
CA MET A 154 -13.52 -15.81 7.85
C MET A 154 -12.02 -16.04 7.66
N ARG A 155 -11.44 -16.96 8.44
CA ARG A 155 -10.03 -17.34 8.30
C ARG A 155 -9.74 -17.89 6.90
N ARG A 156 -10.61 -18.75 6.35
CA ARG A 156 -10.44 -19.30 5.00
C ARG A 156 -10.60 -18.21 3.93
N THR A 157 -11.51 -17.26 4.09
CA THR A 157 -11.68 -16.15 3.15
C THR A 157 -10.46 -15.22 3.14
N ILE A 158 -9.92 -14.89 4.32
CA ILE A 158 -8.77 -13.98 4.45
C ILE A 158 -7.46 -14.68 4.09
N LEU A 159 -7.20 -15.86 4.67
CA LEU A 159 -5.90 -16.54 4.55
C LEU A 159 -5.82 -17.56 3.41
N ARG A 160 -6.95 -17.98 2.81
CA ARG A 160 -7.16 -19.01 1.75
C ARG A 160 -6.47 -20.37 1.96
N TYR A 161 -5.21 -20.38 2.38
CA TYR A 161 -4.30 -21.50 2.57
C TYR A 161 -3.87 -21.65 4.04
N LYS A 162 -3.85 -22.91 4.51
CA LYS A 162 -3.82 -23.23 5.94
C LYS A 162 -2.41 -23.45 6.51
N LYS A 163 -1.43 -23.90 5.72
CA LYS A 163 -0.09 -24.23 6.21
C LYS A 163 0.97 -24.02 5.12
N THR A 164 2.04 -23.32 5.50
CA THR A 164 3.29 -22.99 4.76
C THR A 164 3.26 -21.76 3.83
N PRO A 165 4.28 -20.87 3.91
CA PRO A 165 4.49 -19.80 2.94
C PRO A 165 5.06 -20.38 1.64
N GLY A 166 4.20 -21.02 0.84
CA GLY A 166 4.53 -21.43 -0.52
C GLY A 166 4.18 -20.37 -1.56
N ILE A 167 4.19 -20.76 -2.84
CA ILE A 167 3.79 -19.91 -3.98
C ILE A 167 2.34 -19.41 -3.81
N GLU A 168 1.46 -20.25 -3.25
CA GLU A 168 0.06 -19.91 -2.97
C GLU A 168 -0.11 -18.70 -2.03
N HIS A 169 0.82 -18.51 -1.09
CA HIS A 169 0.80 -17.34 -0.20
C HIS A 169 1.08 -16.05 -0.96
N TRP A 170 2.05 -16.08 -1.87
CA TRP A 170 2.40 -14.95 -2.71
C TRP A 170 1.29 -14.62 -3.71
N ILE A 171 0.64 -15.64 -4.28
CA ILE A 171 -0.55 -15.45 -5.13
C ILE A 171 -1.67 -14.77 -4.35
N MET A 172 -1.95 -15.20 -3.11
CA MET A 172 -2.95 -14.57 -2.28
C MET A 172 -2.61 -13.09 -1.99
N LEU A 173 -1.37 -12.79 -1.61
CA LEU A 173 -0.92 -11.42 -1.37
C LEU A 173 -1.05 -10.56 -2.63
N PHE A 174 -0.67 -11.12 -3.78
CA PHE A 174 -0.81 -10.48 -5.08
C PHE A 174 -2.28 -10.16 -5.37
N ILE A 175 -3.19 -11.12 -5.19
CA ILE A 175 -4.62 -10.90 -5.39
C ILE A 175 -5.11 -9.75 -4.51
N TRP A 176 -4.79 -9.76 -3.20
CA TRP A 176 -5.19 -8.69 -2.28
C TRP A 176 -4.63 -7.31 -2.64
N GLN A 177 -3.51 -7.24 -3.34
CA GLN A 177 -2.82 -5.98 -3.68
C GLN A 177 -2.99 -5.54 -5.13
N PHE A 178 -3.51 -6.43 -5.97
CA PHE A 178 -3.72 -6.18 -7.39
C PHE A 178 -4.50 -4.87 -7.67
N PRO A 179 -5.58 -4.51 -6.97
CA PRO A 179 -6.29 -3.26 -7.24
C PRO A 179 -5.43 -2.02 -6.95
N SER A 180 -4.69 -2.00 -5.84
CA SER A 180 -3.80 -0.87 -5.51
C SER A 180 -2.62 -0.78 -6.47
N MET A 181 -2.06 -1.92 -6.89
CA MET A 181 -0.96 -1.94 -7.87
C MET A 181 -1.42 -1.42 -9.23
N THR A 182 -2.55 -1.92 -9.74
CA THR A 182 -3.11 -1.48 -11.02
C THR A 182 -3.51 -0.02 -11.01
N MET A 183 -4.09 0.49 -9.92
CA MET A 183 -4.36 1.93 -9.75
C MET A 183 -3.07 2.76 -9.80
N SER A 184 -2.00 2.30 -9.16
CA SER A 184 -0.70 2.99 -9.22
C SER A 184 -0.13 3.00 -10.64
N TYR A 185 -0.25 1.89 -11.37
CA TYR A 185 0.22 1.81 -12.75
C TYR A 185 -0.61 2.67 -13.70
N ALA A 186 -1.92 2.82 -13.44
CA ALA A 186 -2.76 3.75 -14.18
C ALA A 186 -2.22 5.18 -14.07
N TRP A 187 -1.97 5.65 -12.85
CA TRP A 187 -1.39 6.98 -12.63
C TRP A 187 0.02 7.16 -13.20
N ALA A 188 0.88 6.14 -13.07
CA ALA A 188 2.23 6.20 -13.60
C ALA A 188 2.22 6.30 -15.14
N THR A 189 1.42 5.48 -15.80
CA THR A 189 1.27 5.50 -17.26
C THR A 189 0.57 6.78 -17.75
N PHE A 190 -0.40 7.30 -17.00
CA PHE A 190 -1.01 8.61 -17.26
C PHE A 190 0.03 9.74 -17.22
N ILE A 191 0.80 9.85 -16.14
CA ILE A 191 1.83 10.90 -16.01
C ILE A 191 2.90 10.75 -17.08
N ALA A 192 3.30 9.51 -17.41
CA ALA A 192 4.27 9.25 -18.47
C ALA A 192 3.75 9.71 -19.84
N ALA A 193 2.50 9.37 -20.18
CA ALA A 193 1.88 9.82 -21.43
C ALA A 193 1.73 11.35 -21.48
N LEU A 194 1.35 11.98 -20.36
CA LEU A 194 1.22 13.44 -20.27
C LEU A 194 2.56 14.11 -20.55
N THR A 195 3.60 13.57 -19.94
CA THR A 195 4.97 14.06 -20.09
C THR A 195 5.45 13.89 -21.52
N MET A 196 5.21 12.73 -22.14
CA MET A 196 5.54 12.49 -23.54
C MET A 196 4.80 13.46 -24.46
N TYR A 197 3.50 13.65 -24.28
CA TYR A 197 2.68 14.56 -25.08
C TYR A 197 3.15 16.02 -24.98
N ILE A 198 3.43 16.50 -23.76
CA ILE A 198 3.91 17.86 -23.54
C ILE A 198 5.34 18.05 -24.06
N CYS A 199 6.16 17.00 -24.04
CA CYS A 199 7.55 17.02 -24.51
C CYS A 199 7.70 16.74 -26.01
N THR A 200 6.62 16.40 -26.73
CA THR A 200 6.60 16.27 -28.21
C THR A 200 7.40 17.36 -28.96
N PRO A 201 7.26 18.68 -28.66
CA PRO A 201 8.07 19.71 -29.34
C PRO A 201 9.58 19.49 -29.25
N PHE A 202 10.08 18.96 -28.13
CA PHE A 202 11.50 18.63 -27.98
C PHE A 202 11.90 17.39 -28.78
N ILE A 203 11.03 16.39 -28.83
CA ILE A 203 11.30 15.10 -29.49
C ILE A 203 11.31 15.28 -31.01
N GLU A 204 10.37 16.06 -31.54
CA GLU A 204 10.26 16.34 -32.98
C GLU A 204 11.22 17.44 -33.47
N HIS A 205 12.04 18.02 -32.58
CA HIS A 205 12.97 19.10 -32.90
C HIS A 205 12.29 20.29 -33.60
N ASN A 206 11.07 20.61 -33.18
CA ASN A 206 10.30 21.71 -33.74
C ASN A 206 10.98 23.06 -33.45
N ARG A 207 10.70 24.08 -34.27
CA ARG A 207 11.24 25.43 -34.03
C ARG A 207 10.82 25.94 -32.65
N TRP A 208 11.76 26.59 -31.95
CA TRP A 208 11.53 27.13 -30.61
C TRP A 208 10.30 28.05 -30.60
N GLY A 209 9.38 27.79 -29.68
CA GLY A 209 8.06 28.42 -29.69
C GLY A 209 7.36 28.36 -28.34
N ARG A 210 6.08 28.73 -28.31
CA ARG A 210 5.29 28.76 -27.06
C ARG A 210 5.18 27.37 -26.41
N SER A 211 5.04 26.31 -27.22
CA SER A 211 4.95 24.92 -26.73
C SER A 211 6.18 24.48 -25.95
N HIS A 212 7.38 24.91 -26.36
CA HIS A 212 8.63 24.64 -25.63
C HIS A 212 8.62 25.30 -24.25
N LYS A 213 8.15 26.54 -24.15
CA LYS A 213 8.03 27.26 -22.87
C LYS A 213 7.05 26.55 -21.93
N ILE A 214 5.90 26.10 -22.44
CA ILE A 214 4.92 25.33 -21.68
C ILE A 214 5.55 24.03 -21.16
N ALA A 215 6.27 23.31 -22.02
CA ALA A 215 6.94 22.07 -21.65
C ALA A 215 8.01 22.27 -20.57
N ILE A 216 8.79 23.34 -20.62
CA ILE A 216 9.79 23.67 -19.58
C ILE A 216 9.11 23.92 -18.25
N VAL A 217 8.04 24.73 -18.22
CA VAL A 217 7.30 25.01 -16.99
C VAL A 217 6.69 23.73 -16.42
N TYR A 218 6.08 22.91 -17.27
CA TYR A 218 5.54 21.60 -16.88
C TYR A 218 6.63 20.69 -16.27
N LEU A 219 7.79 20.58 -16.92
CA LEU A 219 8.91 19.77 -16.41
C LEU A 219 9.49 20.31 -15.11
N ALA A 220 9.56 21.63 -14.94
CA ALA A 220 10.04 22.25 -13.70
C ALA A 220 9.08 21.95 -12.52
N VAL A 221 7.77 22.14 -12.74
CA VAL A 221 6.75 21.86 -11.71
C VAL A 221 6.67 20.36 -11.43
N GLY A 222 6.64 19.52 -12.47
CA GLY A 222 6.64 18.06 -12.35
C GLY A 222 7.88 17.53 -11.64
N GLY A 223 9.06 18.10 -11.95
CA GLY A 223 10.31 17.78 -11.28
C GLY A 223 10.29 18.14 -9.78
N MET A 224 9.75 19.31 -9.43
CA MET A 224 9.57 19.71 -8.04
C MET A 224 8.61 18.76 -7.29
N GLY A 225 7.52 18.36 -7.94
CA GLY A 225 6.60 17.35 -7.41
C GLY A 225 7.26 16.00 -7.20
N LEU A 226 8.07 15.54 -8.17
CA LEU A 226 8.82 14.28 -8.08
C LEU A 226 9.84 14.30 -6.95
N ILE A 227 10.60 15.39 -6.80
CA ILE A 227 11.56 15.55 -5.69
C ILE A 227 10.82 15.50 -4.35
N THR A 228 9.71 16.23 -4.22
CA THR A 228 8.89 16.24 -3.00
C THR A 228 8.35 14.85 -2.68
N TYR A 229 7.90 14.12 -3.70
CA TYR A 229 7.44 12.73 -3.57
C TYR A 229 8.56 11.79 -3.10
N ILE A 230 9.76 11.89 -3.69
CA ILE A 230 10.92 11.09 -3.29
C ILE A 230 11.31 11.40 -1.84
N LEU A 231 11.41 12.67 -1.46
CA LEU A 231 11.74 13.07 -0.09
C LEU A 231 10.69 12.55 0.91
N SER A 232 9.40 12.65 0.57
CA SER A 232 8.31 12.11 1.41
C SER A 232 8.42 10.59 1.55
N SER A 233 8.73 9.88 0.46
CA SER A 233 8.92 8.42 0.46
C SER A 233 10.12 8.00 1.30
N VAL A 234 11.23 8.74 1.19
CA VAL A 234 12.44 8.52 2.01
C VAL A 234 12.14 8.77 3.48
N PHE A 235 11.48 9.88 3.81
CA PHE A 235 11.12 10.21 5.19
C PHE A 235 10.28 9.12 5.84
N VAL A 236 9.26 8.63 5.12
CA VAL A 236 8.42 7.52 5.56
C VAL A 236 9.22 6.23 5.74
N TYR A 237 10.10 5.92 4.79
CA TYR A 237 10.94 4.72 4.85
C TYR A 237 11.91 4.75 6.04
N VAL A 238 12.59 5.89 6.25
CA VAL A 238 13.51 6.10 7.38
C VAL A 238 12.73 6.03 8.70
N GLY A 239 11.59 6.71 8.81
CA GLY A 239 10.74 6.67 10.00
C GLY A 239 10.27 5.26 10.35
N GLU A 240 9.89 4.43 9.37
CA GLU A 240 9.57 3.01 9.62
C GLU A 240 10.78 2.23 10.12
N LYS A 241 11.98 2.47 9.56
CA LYS A 241 13.21 1.78 9.96
C LYS A 241 13.67 2.15 11.36
N ASP A 242 13.55 3.42 11.73
CA ASP A 242 13.89 3.89 13.06
C ASP A 242 12.91 3.38 14.11
N PHE A 243 11.62 3.26 13.76
CA PHE A 243 10.63 2.59 14.60
C PHE A 243 10.95 1.11 14.81
N GLU A 244 11.25 0.36 13.73
CA GLU A 244 11.65 -1.05 13.82
C GLU A 244 12.88 -1.26 14.72
N ARG A 245 13.89 -0.39 14.59
CA ARG A 245 15.09 -0.40 15.45
C ARG A 245 14.76 -0.12 16.90
N SER A 246 13.91 0.87 17.15
CA SER A 246 13.50 1.23 18.52
C SER A 246 12.78 0.07 19.21
N VAL A 247 11.88 -0.63 18.51
CA VAL A 247 11.19 -1.81 19.04
C VAL A 247 12.15 -2.97 19.30
N ALA A 248 13.11 -3.20 18.40
CA ALA A 248 14.12 -4.25 18.59
C ALA A 248 15.00 -3.99 19.81
N ASN A 249 15.46 -2.75 20.00
CA ASN A 249 16.28 -2.37 21.15
C ASN A 249 15.53 -2.51 22.48
N THR A 250 14.23 -2.14 22.51
CA THR A 250 13.42 -2.31 23.73
C THR A 250 13.25 -3.79 24.10
N ARG A 251 13.10 -4.69 23.12
CA ARG A 251 12.99 -6.14 23.39
C ARG A 251 14.26 -6.72 24.01
N VAL A 252 15.42 -6.35 23.46
CA VAL A 252 16.72 -6.79 24.00
C VAL A 252 16.90 -6.32 25.45
N ASN A 253 16.54 -5.08 25.77
CA ASN A 253 16.63 -4.56 27.13
C ASN A 253 15.72 -5.31 28.12
N THR A 254 14.52 -5.72 27.71
CA THR A 254 13.62 -6.52 28.56
C THR A 254 14.17 -7.92 28.78
N ASP A 255 14.68 -8.57 27.74
CA ASP A 255 15.24 -9.93 27.83
C ASP A 255 16.51 -9.95 28.72
N GLU A 256 17.36 -8.91 28.65
CA GLU A 256 18.52 -8.75 29.54
C GLU A 256 18.11 -8.48 30.99
N ALA A 257 17.07 -7.68 31.22
CA ALA A 257 16.53 -7.44 32.55
C ALA A 257 15.92 -8.70 33.17
N GLU A 258 15.29 -9.57 32.38
CA GLU A 258 14.77 -10.87 32.84
C GLU A 258 15.89 -11.90 33.05
N ALA A 259 16.92 -11.93 32.20
CA ALA A 259 18.07 -12.83 32.35
C ALA A 259 18.97 -12.46 33.55
N GLY A 260 19.01 -11.18 33.95
CA GLY A 260 19.67 -10.71 35.16
C GLY A 260 18.98 -11.13 36.46
N ILE A 261 17.76 -11.65 36.39
CA ILE A 261 16.99 -12.19 37.53
C ILE A 261 17.06 -13.72 37.49
N SER A 262 18.28 -14.28 37.49
CA SER A 262 18.46 -15.67 37.91
C SER A 262 18.54 -15.75 39.44
N PRO A 263 17.86 -16.71 40.08
CA PRO A 263 17.72 -16.76 41.52
C PRO A 263 19.01 -17.24 42.16
N HIS A 264 19.77 -16.32 42.75
CA HIS A 264 20.78 -16.68 43.73
C HIS A 264 20.06 -17.26 44.96
N PRO A 265 20.31 -18.52 45.39
CA PRO A 265 19.65 -19.07 46.56
C PRO A 265 20.30 -18.49 47.81
N THR A 266 19.87 -17.31 48.22
CA THR A 266 20.24 -16.77 49.53
C THR A 266 19.08 -16.99 50.48
N ARG A 267 19.30 -18.00 51.33
CA ARG A 267 18.49 -18.49 52.42
C ARG A 267 18.54 -17.47 53.58
N GLN A 268 17.42 -16.78 53.86
CA GLN A 268 17.01 -16.22 55.16
C GLN A 268 15.80 -15.29 54.87
N ALA A 269 14.55 -15.73 55.01
CA ALA A 269 13.78 -15.91 56.25
C ALA A 269 13.50 -14.59 57.02
N GLU A 270 12.20 -14.28 57.08
CA GLU A 270 11.48 -13.38 58.02
C GLU A 270 11.54 -11.86 57.75
N ALA A 271 10.45 -11.07 57.77
CA ALA A 271 9.01 -11.29 57.87
C ALA A 271 8.25 -9.96 57.60
N ARG A 272 6.98 -10.07 57.15
CA ARG A 272 5.86 -9.08 57.21
C ARG A 272 5.81 -7.96 56.15
N SER A 273 4.89 -8.05 55.18
CA SER A 273 3.53 -7.43 55.15
C SER A 273 3.58 -5.96 54.72
N ALA A 274 2.79 -5.39 53.80
CA ALA A 274 1.71 -5.81 52.89
C ALA A 274 1.43 -4.63 51.93
N GLN A 275 0.62 -4.87 50.88
CA GLN A 275 -0.21 -3.91 50.12
C GLN A 275 0.46 -3.18 48.94
N GLN A 276 0.38 -3.73 47.72
CA GLN A 276 -0.73 -3.63 46.74
C GLN A 276 -0.97 -2.23 46.14
N GLY A 277 -0.48 -2.06 44.90
CA GLY A 277 -0.83 -0.99 43.98
C GLY A 277 -0.41 -1.39 42.56
N ALA A 278 -0.98 -2.47 42.03
CA ALA A 278 -0.65 -3.00 40.71
C ALA A 278 -1.32 -2.16 39.60
N THR A 279 -0.60 -1.16 39.10
CA THR A 279 -0.88 -0.57 37.78
C THR A 279 -0.57 -1.61 36.71
N LYS A 280 -1.64 -2.17 36.11
CA LYS A 280 -1.55 -2.98 34.88
C LYS A 280 -0.82 -2.18 33.81
N ALA A 281 0.40 -2.60 33.47
CA ALA A 281 1.10 -2.17 32.28
C ALA A 281 0.27 -2.60 31.06
N GLY A 282 -0.35 -1.62 30.40
CA GLY A 282 -1.01 -1.82 29.12
C GLY A 282 0.02 -2.12 28.03
N ASP A 283 -0.35 -3.03 27.13
CA ASP A 283 0.42 -3.42 25.95
C ASP A 283 0.84 -2.16 25.14
N PRO A 284 2.16 -1.88 24.98
CA PRO A 284 2.65 -0.70 24.30
C PRO A 284 2.26 -0.64 22.81
N ILE A 285 1.84 -1.78 22.23
CA ILE A 285 1.38 -1.87 20.85
C ILE A 285 0.00 -1.21 20.66
N GLN A 286 -0.86 -1.22 21.69
CA GLN A 286 -2.16 -0.55 21.62
C GLN A 286 -2.05 0.96 21.82
N THR A 287 -1.11 1.43 22.63
CA THR A 287 -0.91 2.87 22.89
C THR A 287 -0.31 3.59 21.68
N ALA A 288 0.51 2.91 20.86
CA ALA A 288 1.06 3.48 19.63
C ALA A 288 0.01 3.64 18.51
N ARG A 289 -1.00 2.76 18.44
CA ARG A 289 -2.10 2.86 17.46
C ARG A 289 -3.11 3.96 17.80
N ALA A 290 -3.31 4.27 19.08
CA ALA A 290 -4.27 5.28 19.51
C ALA A 290 -3.84 6.74 19.23
N ARG A 291 -2.57 7.00 18.90
CA ARG A 291 -2.04 8.36 18.67
C ARG A 291 -2.20 8.91 17.24
N VAL A 292 -2.73 8.15 16.29
CA VAL A 292 -2.77 8.55 14.86
C VAL A 292 -4.16 9.01 14.38
N LEU A 293 -5.17 9.08 15.26
CA LEU A 293 -6.50 9.61 14.92
C LEU A 293 -6.79 10.90 15.70
N PRO A 294 -7.24 12.00 15.06
CA PRO A 294 -7.74 13.17 15.79
C PRO A 294 -9.04 12.76 16.49
N GLY A 295 -9.08 12.93 17.81
CA GLY A 295 -10.26 12.67 18.64
C GLY A 295 -11.38 13.66 18.32
N GLY A 296 -12.51 13.14 17.88
CA GLY A 296 -13.80 13.82 17.88
C GLY A 296 -14.70 13.15 18.91
N ASP A 297 -14.97 13.85 20.01
CA ASP A 297 -15.95 13.47 21.02
C ASP A 297 -17.38 13.54 20.45
N PRO A 298 -18.25 12.55 20.71
CA PRO A 298 -19.68 12.71 20.53
C PRO A 298 -20.36 12.64 21.91
N SER A 299 -20.52 13.80 22.55
CA SER A 299 -21.47 13.94 23.65
C SER A 299 -22.70 14.72 23.19
N ASN A 300 -23.81 13.99 23.09
CA ASN A 300 -25.12 14.42 23.57
C ASN A 300 -25.77 15.63 22.87
N GLU A 301 -26.59 15.37 21.84
CA GLU A 301 -27.82 16.16 21.71
C GLU A 301 -28.98 15.32 21.15
N SER A 302 -30.12 15.56 21.77
CA SER A 302 -31.29 14.70 21.80
C SER A 302 -32.33 15.14 20.78
N ARG A 303 -33.07 14.15 20.24
CA ARG A 303 -34.54 14.13 20.18
C ARG A 303 -35.27 15.40 19.69
N LYS A 304 -35.76 15.34 18.45
CA LYS A 304 -37.07 15.85 17.95
C LYS A 304 -37.27 15.26 16.54
N GLU A 305 -38.07 14.23 16.34
CA GLU A 305 -39.53 14.23 16.27
C GLU A 305 -40.07 15.25 15.25
N SER A 306 -40.49 14.76 14.07
CA SER A 306 -41.86 14.92 13.55
C SER A 306 -41.92 14.65 12.04
N ASP A 307 -42.82 13.72 11.70
CA ASP A 307 -43.62 13.66 10.49
C ASP A 307 -43.54 14.83 9.49
N ARG A 308 -43.38 14.50 8.21
CA ARG A 308 -44.43 14.74 7.20
C ARG A 308 -44.07 14.26 5.79
N SER A 309 -45.07 13.63 5.18
CA SER A 309 -45.43 13.70 3.75
C SER A 309 -44.48 13.00 2.77
N GLY A 310 -44.88 12.01 1.96
CA GLY A 310 -46.19 11.80 1.37
C GLY A 310 -46.02 11.73 -0.16
N ARG A 311 -46.45 10.61 -0.75
CA ARG A 311 -46.86 10.40 -2.16
C ARG A 311 -46.09 11.14 -3.27
N SER A 312 -45.58 10.38 -4.24
CA SER A 312 -46.19 10.40 -5.58
C SER A 312 -45.76 9.21 -6.44
N LYS A 313 -46.76 8.40 -6.81
CA LYS A 313 -46.75 7.55 -8.00
C LYS A 313 -46.98 8.46 -9.20
N ARG A 314 -46.23 8.30 -10.28
CA ARG A 314 -46.75 8.52 -11.65
C ARG A 314 -46.17 7.48 -12.61
N GLN A 315 -47.09 6.64 -13.09
CA GLN A 315 -47.02 5.99 -14.39
C GLN A 315 -47.49 6.97 -15.48
N LEU A 316 -47.10 6.62 -16.72
CA LEU A 316 -47.75 6.85 -18.03
C LEU A 316 -47.20 7.92 -18.99
N LEU A 317 -46.86 7.38 -20.18
CA LEU A 317 -46.92 7.91 -21.56
C LEU A 317 -45.87 8.98 -21.91
N ILE A 318 -45.03 8.78 -22.93
CA ILE A 318 -45.31 8.40 -24.34
C ILE A 318 -44.46 7.19 -24.77
#